data_AF-A0AAV1GES8-F1
#
_entry.id   AF-A0AAV1GES8-F1
#
_cell.length_a   1.000
_cell.length_b   1.000
_cell.length_c   1.000
_cell.angle_alpha   90.00
_cell.angle_beta   90.00
_cell.angle_gamma   90.00
#
_symmetry.space_group_name_H-M   'P 1'
#
loop_
_entity.id
_entity.type
_entity.pdbx_description
1 polymer ?
#
loop_
_entity_poly.entity_id
_entity_poly.type
_entity_poly.pdbx_seq_one_letter_code
_entity_poly.pdbx_strand_id
1 'polypeptide(L)'
;MDDIDAMFSTLLGEMDNLSQSLAETTEEVPTSPRRSTFGFTNLNESLNELEEQDLDALVADLRSDSKTSEVSTDQQTGRQTTGQSAESAMTQQSEPAVASSSSSNAAESSKRLQMSEPQTKADKIKLALENLNEAKLIVKVLMSDGSSKALMVDEKQTVREVLDKLFEKTYCDCSVDWSLCETSPELQIERGLEDHECFAEPLSVWTSESENKIYFVSRPQKYVMFKDPQLFYMWKKKTASLSGINEQEKQLLLKENFGGSTVIVPDLEGMLFLKEDGKKVWKPRYFVLRASGLYYVPKGKTKSSSDLVCFVHFEKVNIYTCINHRQKYRAPTNFCFMLKHPCIQKDSDYIKFLCCEDEHTLLLWVNSIRIAKYGTVLYENYRTAMQRASPSIKTLYSAAHTDKSNGHVTDCPHEPPPDFIPPPPGNTQG
;
A
#
# COMPACT_ATOMS: atom_id res chain seq x y z
N MET A 1 -15.80 -45.22 -32.94
CA MET A 1 -16.18 -44.35 -31.80
C MET A 1 -15.47 -44.80 -30.54
N ASP A 2 -15.29 -46.12 -30.35
CA ASP A 2 -14.69 -46.70 -29.14
C ASP A 2 -13.23 -46.32 -28.83
N ASP A 3 -12.40 -46.00 -29.85
CA ASP A 3 -11.02 -45.58 -29.63
C ASP A 3 -10.89 -44.17 -29.01
N ILE A 4 -11.85 -43.29 -29.26
CA ILE A 4 -11.81 -41.93 -28.70
C ILE A 4 -12.18 -41.97 -27.21
N ASP A 5 -13.18 -42.77 -26.85
CA ASP A 5 -13.60 -42.92 -25.45
C ASP A 5 -12.51 -43.62 -24.59
N ALA A 6 -11.74 -44.53 -25.19
CA ALA A 6 -10.57 -45.13 -24.55
C ALA A 6 -9.45 -44.10 -24.31
N MET A 7 -9.21 -43.21 -25.27
CA MET A 7 -8.24 -42.12 -25.11
C MET A 7 -8.68 -41.09 -24.06
N PHE A 8 -9.98 -40.74 -24.01
CA PHE A 8 -10.52 -39.85 -22.97
C PHE A 8 -10.44 -40.47 -21.58
N SER A 9 -10.74 -41.77 -21.46
CA SER A 9 -10.65 -42.48 -20.18
C SER A 9 -9.20 -42.57 -19.69
N THR A 10 -8.24 -42.74 -20.60
CA THR A 10 -6.81 -42.73 -20.27
C THR A 10 -6.36 -41.36 -19.79
N LEU A 11 -6.76 -40.29 -20.48
CA LEU A 11 -6.43 -38.91 -20.10
C LEU A 11 -7.04 -38.51 -18.75
N LEU A 12 -8.28 -38.94 -18.47
CA LEU A 12 -8.92 -38.74 -17.17
C LEU A 12 -8.19 -39.48 -16.05
N GLY A 13 -7.75 -40.72 -16.30
CA GLY A 13 -6.93 -41.48 -15.35
C GLY A 13 -5.56 -40.85 -15.09
N GLU A 14 -4.92 -40.29 -16.12
CA GLU A 14 -3.66 -39.56 -15.98
C GLU A 14 -3.83 -38.25 -15.19
N MET A 15 -4.96 -37.56 -15.36
CA MET A 15 -5.28 -36.35 -14.60
C MET A 15 -5.57 -36.66 -13.13
N ASP A 16 -6.27 -37.75 -12.82
CA ASP A 16 -6.50 -38.21 -11.44
C ASP A 16 -5.18 -38.63 -10.76
N ASN A 17 -4.29 -39.30 -11.50
CA ASN A 17 -2.96 -39.66 -10.98
C ASN A 17 -2.08 -38.42 -10.73
N LEU A 18 -2.16 -37.39 -11.57
CA LEU A 18 -1.52 -36.09 -11.33
C LEU A 18 -2.13 -35.37 -10.12
N SER A 19 -3.45 -35.41 -9.96
CA SER A 19 -4.13 -34.83 -8.80
C SER A 19 -3.78 -35.54 -7.49
N GLN A 20 -3.64 -36.87 -7.52
CA GLN A 20 -3.19 -37.66 -6.36
C GLN A 20 -1.69 -37.45 -6.08
N SER A 21 -0.87 -37.34 -7.12
CA SER A 21 0.55 -36.98 -7.00
C SER A 21 0.75 -35.57 -6.41
N LEU A 22 -0.10 -34.60 -6.75
CA LEU A 22 -0.07 -33.27 -6.13
C LEU A 22 -0.54 -33.31 -4.66
N ALA A 23 -1.51 -34.16 -4.34
CA ALA A 23 -2.01 -34.34 -2.98
C ALA A 23 -1.02 -35.06 -2.05
N GLU A 24 -0.17 -35.94 -2.58
CA GLU A 24 0.89 -36.63 -1.80
C GLU A 24 2.16 -35.79 -1.61
N THR A 25 2.32 -34.66 -2.31
CA THR A 25 3.40 -33.68 -2.06
C THR A 25 3.00 -32.54 -1.11
N THR A 26 1.86 -32.64 -0.44
CA THR A 26 1.55 -31.76 0.71
C THR A 26 2.38 -32.19 1.92
N GLU A 27 3.71 -32.03 1.84
CA GLU A 27 4.46 -31.69 3.03
C GLU A 27 3.82 -30.42 3.58
N GLU A 28 3.28 -30.50 4.80
CA GLU A 28 2.87 -29.33 5.57
C GLU A 28 4.04 -28.34 5.54
N VAL A 29 3.91 -27.29 4.72
CA VAL A 29 4.77 -26.12 4.81
C VAL A 29 4.69 -25.71 6.27
N PRO A 30 5.81 -25.72 7.04
CA PRO A 30 5.75 -25.27 8.42
C PRO A 30 5.26 -23.83 8.35
N THR A 31 4.05 -23.58 8.82
CA THR A 31 3.49 -22.24 8.97
C THR A 31 4.39 -21.51 9.94
N SER A 32 5.43 -20.85 9.42
CA SER A 32 6.25 -19.94 10.20
C SER A 32 5.27 -18.98 10.87
N PRO A 33 5.37 -18.75 12.20
CA PRO A 33 4.49 -17.83 12.88
C PRO A 33 4.52 -16.48 12.15
N ARG A 34 3.34 -15.99 11.76
CA ARG A 34 3.22 -14.75 10.99
C ARG A 34 3.81 -13.61 11.81
N ARG A 35 4.73 -12.87 11.21
CA ARG A 35 5.42 -11.75 11.85
C ARG A 35 4.46 -10.58 12.02
N SER A 36 4.16 -10.19 13.26
CA SER A 36 3.24 -9.08 13.58
C SER A 36 3.92 -7.69 13.62
N THR A 37 5.23 -7.60 13.40
CA THR A 37 5.98 -6.34 13.48
C THR A 37 7.03 -6.21 12.39
N PHE A 38 7.06 -5.07 11.68
CA PHE A 38 7.95 -4.82 10.54
C PHE A 38 8.77 -3.54 10.74
N GLY A 39 10.08 -3.62 10.54
CA GLY A 39 11.01 -2.49 10.73
C GLY A 39 11.44 -2.23 12.19
N PHE A 40 11.13 -3.16 13.10
CA PHE A 40 11.55 -3.16 14.51
C PHE A 40 12.33 -4.43 14.86
N THR A 41 13.12 -4.39 15.92
CA THR A 41 13.90 -5.54 16.40
C THR A 41 13.01 -6.57 17.10
N ASN A 42 11.95 -6.13 17.78
CA ASN A 42 11.01 -6.98 18.47
C ASN A 42 9.65 -6.28 18.70
N LEU A 43 8.65 -7.06 19.11
CA LEU A 43 7.28 -6.56 19.31
C LEU A 43 7.19 -5.50 20.42
N ASN A 44 7.95 -5.67 21.51
CA ASN A 44 7.95 -4.73 22.63
C ASN A 44 8.48 -3.35 22.21
N GLU A 45 9.54 -3.28 21.40
CA GLU A 45 10.02 -2.02 20.81
C GLU A 45 8.91 -1.37 19.96
N SER A 46 8.26 -2.15 19.10
CA SER A 46 7.23 -1.60 18.21
C SER A 46 6.01 -1.06 18.95
N LEU A 47 5.57 -1.71 20.04
CA LEU A 47 4.49 -1.22 20.89
C LEU A 47 4.87 0.04 21.67
N ASN A 48 6.15 0.20 22.03
CA ASN A 48 6.64 1.41 22.69
C ASN A 48 6.67 2.61 21.74
N GLU A 49 6.94 2.38 20.45
CA GLU A 49 6.99 3.42 19.42
C GLU A 49 5.60 3.85 18.90
N LEU A 50 4.54 3.12 19.26
CA LEU A 50 3.17 3.54 18.95
C LEU A 50 2.78 4.81 19.73
N GLU A 51 2.03 5.67 19.03
CA GLU A 51 1.38 6.83 19.64
C GLU A 51 0.32 6.37 20.66
N GLU A 52 0.10 7.16 21.71
CA GLU A 52 -0.76 6.76 22.83
C GLU A 52 -2.20 6.44 22.38
N GLN A 53 -2.73 7.23 21.43
CA GLN A 53 -4.06 7.02 20.86
C GLN A 53 -4.19 5.68 20.12
N ASP A 54 -3.16 5.26 19.37
CA ASP A 54 -3.18 3.97 18.66
C ASP A 54 -3.07 2.81 19.63
N LEU A 55 -2.24 2.95 20.67
CA LEU A 55 -2.08 1.93 21.70
C LEU A 55 -3.39 1.77 22.51
N ASP A 56 -4.11 2.86 22.76
CA ASP A 56 -5.41 2.83 23.41
C ASP A 56 -6.47 2.16 22.54
N ALA A 57 -6.50 2.48 21.24
CA ALA A 57 -7.38 1.82 20.28
C ALA A 57 -7.10 0.30 20.21
N LEU A 58 -5.83 -0.11 20.25
CA LEU A 58 -5.45 -1.52 20.29
C LEU A 58 -5.96 -2.21 21.54
N VAL A 59 -5.69 -1.63 22.71
CA VAL A 59 -6.11 -2.21 23.98
C VAL A 59 -7.63 -2.29 24.07
N ALA A 60 -8.36 -1.30 23.56
CA ALA A 60 -9.81 -1.33 23.50
C ALA A 60 -10.31 -2.52 22.66
N ASP A 61 -9.73 -2.73 21.48
CA ASP A 61 -10.12 -3.79 20.57
C ASP A 61 -9.81 -5.20 21.12
N LEU A 62 -8.63 -5.38 21.74
CA LEU A 62 -8.26 -6.65 22.39
C LEU A 62 -9.20 -7.01 23.55
N ARG A 63 -9.72 -6.00 24.27
CA ARG A 63 -10.72 -6.23 25.32
C ARG A 63 -12.07 -6.63 24.76
N SER A 64 -12.47 -6.12 23.59
CA SER A 64 -13.72 -6.56 22.94
C SER A 64 -13.63 -8.01 22.48
N ASP A 65 -12.50 -8.42 21.89
CA ASP A 65 -12.27 -9.80 21.44
C ASP A 65 -12.28 -10.82 22.61
N SER A 66 -11.76 -10.40 23.76
CA SER A 66 -11.81 -11.20 24.98
C SER A 66 -13.25 -11.43 25.48
N LYS A 67 -14.11 -10.42 25.36
CA LYS A 67 -15.52 -10.49 25.79
C LYS A 67 -16.39 -11.32 24.85
N THR A 68 -16.14 -11.32 23.55
CA THR A 68 -16.86 -12.16 22.59
C THR A 68 -16.52 -13.64 22.73
N SER A 69 -15.31 -13.96 23.17
CA SER A 69 -14.88 -15.34 23.45
C SER A 69 -15.57 -15.95 24.69
N GLU A 70 -15.91 -15.14 25.70
CA GLU A 70 -16.60 -15.61 26.92
C GLU A 70 -18.12 -15.86 26.73
N VAL A 71 -18.75 -15.29 25.70
CA VAL A 71 -20.22 -15.41 25.48
C VAL A 71 -20.60 -16.69 24.70
N SER A 72 -19.64 -17.45 24.19
CA SER A 72 -19.91 -18.65 23.37
C SER A 72 -20.07 -19.95 24.16
N THR A 73 -20.05 -19.91 25.50
CA THR A 73 -20.17 -21.11 26.35
C THR A 73 -21.31 -20.95 27.35
N ASP A 74 -22.55 -20.82 26.88
CA ASP A 74 -23.73 -21.31 27.59
C ASP A 74 -24.99 -21.08 26.76
N GLN A 75 -25.39 -22.11 26.01
CA GLN A 75 -26.81 -22.48 25.85
C GLN A 75 -26.91 -23.80 25.08
N GLN A 76 -26.90 -24.89 25.83
CA GLN A 76 -27.39 -26.18 25.34
C GLN A 76 -28.44 -26.72 26.30
N THR A 77 -29.66 -26.17 26.23
CA THR A 77 -30.88 -26.85 26.67
C THR A 77 -32.11 -26.20 26.04
N GLY A 78 -32.98 -27.02 25.43
CA GLY A 78 -34.42 -26.76 25.43
C GLY A 78 -35.06 -26.22 24.15
N ARG A 79 -35.41 -27.13 23.25
CA ARG A 79 -36.29 -26.98 22.07
C ARG A 79 -37.75 -26.73 22.50
N GLN A 80 -38.44 -25.74 21.93
CA GLN A 80 -39.72 -25.84 21.18
C GLN A 80 -40.64 -24.59 21.23
N THR A 81 -40.78 -23.99 20.03
CA THR A 81 -42.02 -23.62 19.30
C THR A 81 -42.93 -22.44 19.67
N THR A 82 -43.31 -21.76 18.57
CA THR A 82 -44.56 -21.05 18.20
C THR A 82 -44.77 -19.58 18.58
N GLY A 83 -44.88 -18.74 17.54
CA GLY A 83 -46.09 -17.94 17.32
C GLY A 83 -45.98 -16.41 17.30
N GLN A 84 -45.80 -15.85 16.10
CA GLN A 84 -46.52 -14.69 15.51
C GLN A 84 -46.72 -13.35 16.26
N SER A 85 -46.20 -12.30 15.60
CA SER A 85 -46.88 -11.07 15.14
C SER A 85 -47.35 -9.96 16.11
N ALA A 86 -46.84 -8.75 15.78
CA ALA A 86 -47.50 -7.44 15.60
C ALA A 86 -47.82 -6.53 16.81
N GLU A 87 -47.21 -5.33 16.72
CA GLU A 87 -47.71 -3.95 16.96
C GLU A 87 -48.62 -3.61 18.17
N SER A 88 -48.16 -2.67 19.01
CA SER A 88 -48.71 -1.29 19.10
C SER A 88 -48.35 -0.50 20.37
N ALA A 89 -48.15 0.80 20.17
CA ALA A 89 -48.51 1.96 21.00
C ALA A 89 -47.79 2.28 22.34
N MET A 90 -46.90 3.30 22.27
CA MET A 90 -47.01 4.64 22.92
C MET A 90 -47.73 4.77 24.29
N THR A 91 -47.08 5.38 25.30
CA THR A 91 -47.43 6.69 25.95
C THR A 91 -46.87 6.84 27.40
N GLN A 92 -46.19 8.00 27.64
CA GLN A 92 -46.00 8.80 28.88
C GLN A 92 -45.33 8.22 30.14
N GLN A 93 -44.17 8.77 30.55
CA GLN A 93 -43.96 9.92 31.48
C GLN A 93 -44.34 9.64 32.95
N SER A 94 -43.36 9.72 33.86
CA SER A 94 -43.33 10.58 35.08
C SER A 94 -42.49 9.94 36.21
N GLU A 95 -41.39 10.60 36.57
CA GLU A 95 -40.86 10.68 37.96
C GLU A 95 -41.84 11.52 38.82
N PRO A 96 -41.89 11.45 40.19
CA PRO A 96 -40.71 11.73 41.04
C PRO A 96 -40.62 11.10 42.45
N ALA A 97 -39.37 11.08 42.93
CA ALA A 97 -38.86 11.47 44.26
C ALA A 97 -39.23 10.76 45.58
N VAL A 98 -38.17 10.66 46.41
CA VAL A 98 -38.05 10.91 47.87
C VAL A 98 -37.63 9.72 48.76
N ALA A 99 -36.48 9.95 49.43
CA ALA A 99 -36.03 9.54 50.76
C ALA A 99 -35.35 8.17 51.01
N SER A 100 -34.03 8.28 51.23
CA SER A 100 -33.33 8.00 52.50
C SER A 100 -33.49 6.63 53.18
N SER A 101 -32.40 5.87 53.29
CA SER A 101 -31.88 5.43 54.60
C SER A 101 -30.51 4.75 54.50
N SER A 102 -29.78 4.91 55.58
CA SER A 102 -28.37 4.68 55.88
C SER A 102 -27.97 3.23 56.21
N SER A 103 -26.65 2.97 56.07
CA SER A 103 -25.80 2.05 56.88
C SER A 103 -26.09 0.54 56.79
N SER A 104 -25.13 -0.40 56.84
CA SER A 104 -23.67 -0.43 56.96
C SER A 104 -23.23 -1.89 56.75
N ASN A 105 -22.03 -2.06 56.20
CA ASN A 105 -21.07 -3.17 56.37
C ASN A 105 -21.58 -4.62 56.49
N ALA A 106 -21.23 -5.44 55.48
CA ALA A 106 -20.63 -6.75 55.73
C ALA A 106 -19.63 -7.04 54.61
N ALA A 107 -18.34 -7.04 54.97
CA ALA A 107 -17.26 -7.49 54.12
C ALA A 107 -17.38 -9.00 53.92
N GLU A 108 -17.73 -9.43 52.71
CA GLU A 108 -17.54 -10.79 52.28
C GLU A 108 -16.61 -10.82 51.07
N SER A 109 -15.50 -11.49 51.32
CA SER A 109 -14.41 -11.81 50.41
C SER A 109 -14.94 -12.42 49.11
N SER A 110 -14.98 -11.62 48.05
CA SER A 110 -14.94 -12.13 46.69
C SER A 110 -13.67 -11.62 46.06
N LYS A 111 -12.69 -12.51 45.90
CA LYS A 111 -11.59 -12.35 44.93
C LYS A 111 -12.19 -12.31 43.53
N ARG A 112 -12.86 -11.20 43.18
CA ARG A 112 -13.01 -10.80 41.80
C ARG A 112 -11.60 -10.37 41.40
N LEU A 113 -10.99 -11.10 40.47
CA LEU A 113 -9.88 -10.58 39.68
C LEU A 113 -10.41 -9.31 39.01
N GLN A 114 -10.34 -8.18 39.71
CA GLN A 114 -10.42 -6.89 39.08
C GLN A 114 -9.14 -6.83 38.27
N MET A 115 -9.25 -7.12 36.96
CA MET A 115 -8.27 -6.60 36.03
C MET A 115 -8.27 -5.09 36.24
N SER A 116 -7.30 -4.61 37.01
CA SER A 116 -7.02 -3.19 37.13
C SER A 116 -6.92 -2.66 35.72
N GLU A 117 -7.69 -1.62 35.39
CA GLU A 117 -7.55 -0.98 34.09
C GLU A 117 -6.06 -0.66 33.87
N PRO A 118 -5.45 -1.05 32.74
CA PRO A 118 -4.10 -0.63 32.43
C PRO A 118 -4.08 0.89 32.31
N GLN A 119 -3.64 1.56 33.37
CA GLN A 119 -3.59 3.03 33.45
C GLN A 119 -2.27 3.57 32.90
N THR A 120 -1.20 2.77 32.96
CA THR A 120 0.11 3.17 32.43
C THR A 120 0.36 2.61 31.04
N LYS A 121 1.21 3.30 30.25
CA LYS A 121 1.67 2.79 28.96
C LYS A 121 2.30 1.40 29.08
N ALA A 122 3.02 1.12 30.17
CA ALA A 122 3.61 -0.19 30.44
C ALA A 122 2.56 -1.29 30.61
N ASP A 123 1.48 -1.02 31.34
CA ASP A 123 0.39 -1.98 31.52
C ASP A 123 -0.36 -2.25 30.20
N LYS A 124 -0.56 -1.20 29.38
CA LYS A 124 -1.15 -1.29 28.05
C LYS A 124 -0.30 -2.17 27.11
N ILE A 125 1.01 -1.96 27.12
CA ILE A 125 1.97 -2.76 26.35
C ILE A 125 1.98 -4.22 26.82
N LYS A 126 1.99 -4.46 28.13
CA LYS A 126 1.95 -5.82 28.68
C LYS A 126 0.69 -6.57 28.23
N LEU A 127 -0.47 -5.93 28.33
CA LEU A 127 -1.72 -6.51 27.85
C LEU A 127 -1.69 -6.80 26.35
N ALA A 128 -1.13 -5.89 25.56
CA ALA A 128 -0.96 -6.08 24.13
C ALA A 128 -0.02 -7.25 23.80
N LEU A 129 1.13 -7.38 24.49
CA LEU A 129 2.07 -8.49 24.29
C LEU A 129 1.42 -9.86 24.58
N GLU A 130 0.51 -9.93 25.55
CA GLU A 130 -0.17 -11.16 25.93
C GLU A 130 -1.30 -11.54 24.97
N ASN A 131 -1.95 -10.57 24.31
CA ASN A 131 -3.21 -10.79 23.59
C ASN A 131 -3.19 -10.37 22.11
N LEU A 132 -2.07 -9.88 21.57
CA LEU A 132 -2.01 -9.47 20.17
C LEU A 132 -2.29 -10.68 19.27
N ASN A 133 -3.36 -10.57 18.48
CA ASN A 133 -3.72 -11.59 17.49
C ASN A 133 -2.92 -11.40 16.19
N GLU A 134 -2.87 -12.45 15.37
CA GLU A 134 -2.10 -12.46 14.11
C GLU A 134 -2.63 -11.48 13.05
N ALA A 135 -3.85 -10.92 13.24
CA ALA A 135 -4.50 -10.05 12.27
C ALA A 135 -4.01 -8.59 12.30
N LYS A 136 -3.18 -8.24 13.30
CA LYS A 136 -2.66 -6.87 13.48
C LYS A 136 -1.16 -6.82 13.30
N LEU A 137 -0.74 -5.86 12.49
CA LEU A 137 0.65 -5.58 12.13
C LEU A 137 1.06 -4.20 12.66
N ILE A 138 2.24 -4.11 13.24
CA ILE A 138 2.87 -2.83 13.60
C ILE A 138 4.01 -2.59 12.62
N VAL A 139 3.90 -1.54 11.81
CA VAL A 139 4.83 -1.26 10.71
C VAL A 139 5.53 0.07 10.94
N LYS A 140 6.86 0.05 10.85
CA LYS A 140 7.68 1.27 10.86
C LYS A 140 7.71 1.88 9.46
N VAL A 141 7.18 3.09 9.33
CA VAL A 141 7.23 3.88 8.09
C VAL A 141 8.27 4.97 8.25
N LEU A 142 9.22 5.02 7.33
CA LEU A 142 10.30 6.02 7.29
C LEU A 142 9.84 7.28 6.55
N MET A 143 10.21 8.43 7.09
CA MET A 143 9.85 9.75 6.56
C MET A 143 11.02 10.33 5.74
N SER A 144 10.73 11.33 4.91
CA SER A 144 11.74 12.01 4.08
C SER A 144 12.81 12.75 4.89
N ASP A 145 12.52 13.15 6.13
CA ASP A 145 13.45 13.84 7.04
C ASP A 145 14.32 12.88 7.87
N GLY A 146 14.20 11.56 7.64
CA GLY A 146 14.91 10.53 8.38
C GLY A 146 14.23 10.10 9.69
N SER A 147 13.12 10.74 10.08
CA SER A 147 12.28 10.27 11.18
C SER A 147 11.45 9.03 10.78
N SER A 148 10.69 8.49 11.73
CA SER A 148 9.81 7.35 11.48
C SER A 148 8.52 7.45 12.28
N LYS A 149 7.46 6.83 11.77
CA LYS A 149 6.21 6.61 12.50
C LYS A 149 5.90 5.12 12.58
N ALA A 150 5.53 4.65 13.77
CA ALA A 150 4.95 3.33 13.96
C ALA A 150 3.46 3.40 13.64
N LEU A 151 2.97 2.52 12.77
CA LEU A 151 1.57 2.45 12.40
C LEU A 151 1.00 1.07 12.73
N MET A 152 -0.20 1.07 13.28
CA MET A 152 -1.01 -0.13 13.38
C MET A 152 -1.85 -0.32 12.12
N VAL A 153 -1.70 -1.49 11.52
CA VAL A 153 -2.33 -1.86 10.26
C VAL A 153 -2.97 -3.24 10.41
N ASP A 154 -4.15 -3.42 9.84
CA ASP A 154 -4.77 -4.75 9.71
C ASP A 154 -4.42 -5.40 8.36
N GLU A 155 -4.65 -6.72 8.25
CA GLU A 155 -4.36 -7.48 7.02
C GLU A 155 -5.22 -7.09 5.80
N LYS A 156 -6.26 -6.27 5.97
CA LYS A 156 -7.21 -5.93 4.88
C LYS A 156 -7.04 -4.51 4.36
N GLN A 157 -6.31 -3.67 5.09
CA GLN A 157 -6.10 -2.28 4.76
C GLN A 157 -5.36 -2.11 3.45
N THR A 158 -5.92 -1.23 2.63
CA THR A 158 -5.33 -0.76 1.39
C THR A 158 -4.25 0.26 1.66
N VAL A 159 -3.31 0.40 0.72
CA VAL A 159 -2.29 1.47 0.73
C VAL A 159 -2.95 2.85 0.85
N ARG A 160 -4.12 3.05 0.23
CA ARG A 160 -4.90 4.28 0.35
C ARG A 160 -5.28 4.61 1.80
N GLU A 161 -5.82 3.64 2.53
CA GLU A 161 -6.23 3.86 3.92
C GLU A 161 -5.02 4.15 4.82
N VAL A 162 -3.89 3.47 4.58
CA VAL A 162 -2.63 3.74 5.30
C VAL A 162 -2.09 5.14 4.98
N LEU A 163 -2.18 5.59 3.72
CA LEU A 163 -1.83 6.96 3.33
C LEU A 163 -2.73 8.00 4.03
N ASP A 164 -4.04 7.74 4.22
CA ASP A 164 -4.91 8.68 4.95
C ASP A 164 -4.49 8.81 6.42
N LYS A 165 -4.21 7.70 7.09
CA LYS A 165 -3.68 7.70 8.47
C LYS A 165 -2.40 8.53 8.58
N LEU A 166 -1.51 8.39 7.59
CA LEU A 166 -0.29 9.19 7.53
C LEU A 166 -0.58 10.68 7.32
N PHE A 167 -1.52 11.03 6.45
CA PHE A 167 -1.92 12.43 6.24
C PHE A 167 -2.41 13.08 7.54
N GLU A 168 -3.21 12.36 8.33
CA GLU A 168 -3.69 12.82 9.63
C GLU A 168 -2.56 12.98 10.64
N LYS A 169 -1.63 12.01 10.69
CA LYS A 169 -0.51 12.00 11.63
C LYS A 169 0.62 12.97 11.29
N THR A 170 0.77 13.34 10.02
CA THR A 170 1.89 14.17 9.55
C THR A 170 1.46 15.58 9.16
N TYR A 171 0.16 15.83 9.05
CA TYR A 171 -0.41 17.13 8.64
C TYR A 171 0.19 17.65 7.31
N CYS A 172 0.49 16.75 6.38
CA CYS A 172 1.05 17.12 5.07
C CYS A 172 -0.03 17.75 4.17
N ASP A 173 0.36 18.23 2.99
CA ASP A 173 -0.54 18.93 2.06
C ASP A 173 -1.60 18.03 1.38
N CYS A 174 -1.60 16.73 1.68
CA CYS A 174 -2.45 15.69 1.09
C CYS A 174 -2.36 15.63 -0.43
N SER A 175 -1.23 16.05 -1.02
CA SER A 175 -0.98 15.96 -2.45
C SER A 175 -1.13 14.53 -2.97
N VAL A 176 -1.62 14.41 -4.21
CA VAL A 176 -1.73 13.12 -4.93
C VAL A 176 -0.38 12.45 -5.19
N ASP A 177 0.72 13.19 -4.99
CA ASP A 177 2.08 12.71 -5.18
C ASP A 177 2.60 11.88 -4.00
N TRP A 178 1.97 11.98 -2.83
CA TRP A 178 2.36 11.16 -1.69
C TRP A 178 2.17 9.67 -1.95
N SER A 179 3.18 8.90 -1.57
CA SER A 179 3.30 7.48 -1.89
C SER A 179 3.90 6.71 -0.71
N LEU A 180 3.47 5.46 -0.56
CA LEU A 180 4.22 4.46 0.21
C LEU A 180 5.13 3.70 -0.76
N CYS A 181 6.41 3.62 -0.44
CA CYS A 181 7.41 2.99 -1.29
C CYS A 181 8.13 1.88 -0.54
N GLU A 182 8.14 0.69 -1.12
CA GLU A 182 9.03 -0.37 -0.65
C GLU A 182 10.40 -0.23 -1.28
N THR A 183 11.43 -0.45 -0.48
CA THR A 183 12.81 -0.59 -0.96
C THR A 183 13.36 -1.95 -0.55
N SER A 184 14.20 -2.51 -1.42
CA SER A 184 14.97 -3.71 -1.14
C SER A 184 16.46 -3.41 -1.34
N PRO A 185 17.20 -3.16 -0.26
CA PRO A 185 18.64 -2.89 -0.31
C PRO A 185 19.44 -4.04 -0.95
N GLU A 186 19.07 -5.29 -0.65
CA GLU A 186 19.73 -6.50 -1.18
C GLU A 186 19.71 -6.51 -2.72
N LEU A 187 18.53 -6.27 -3.32
CA LEU A 187 18.36 -6.20 -4.77
C LEU A 187 18.69 -4.82 -5.37
N GLN A 188 18.86 -3.80 -4.52
CA GLN A 188 19.01 -2.38 -4.88
C GLN A 188 17.87 -1.89 -5.77
N ILE A 189 16.65 -2.07 -5.30
CA ILE A 189 15.43 -1.69 -6.03
C ILE A 189 14.45 -0.97 -5.12
N GLU A 190 13.53 -0.26 -5.75
CA GLU A 190 12.39 0.36 -5.10
C GLU A 190 11.15 0.34 -6.00
N ARG A 191 9.96 0.44 -5.41
CA ARG A 191 8.73 0.77 -6.15
C ARG A 191 7.75 1.53 -5.27
N GLY A 192 6.87 2.31 -5.90
CA GLY A 192 5.66 2.77 -5.23
C GLY A 192 4.66 1.63 -5.10
N LEU A 193 4.00 1.54 -3.97
CA LEU A 193 2.81 0.73 -3.80
C LEU A 193 1.62 1.50 -4.40
N GLU A 194 0.78 0.82 -5.18
CA GLU A 194 -0.43 1.40 -5.74
C GLU A 194 -1.53 1.49 -4.68
N ASP A 195 -2.34 2.54 -4.72
CA ASP A 195 -3.30 2.87 -3.65
C ASP A 195 -4.32 1.76 -3.34
N HIS A 196 -4.65 0.92 -4.32
CA HIS A 196 -5.54 -0.23 -4.16
C HIS A 196 -4.88 -1.50 -3.60
N GLU A 197 -3.55 -1.60 -3.57
CA GLU A 197 -2.86 -2.80 -3.07
C GLU A 197 -3.17 -2.98 -1.58
N CYS A 198 -3.30 -4.23 -1.14
CA CYS A 198 -3.31 -4.55 0.28
C CYS A 198 -1.92 -4.24 0.87
N PHE A 199 -1.86 -3.42 1.90
CA PHE A 199 -0.58 -2.97 2.47
C PHE A 199 0.19 -4.10 3.16
N ALA A 200 -0.51 -5.08 3.72
CA ALA A 200 0.10 -6.23 4.39
C ALA A 200 0.74 -7.24 3.42
N GLU A 201 0.23 -7.34 2.18
CA GLU A 201 0.68 -8.34 1.21
C GLU A 201 2.18 -8.26 0.89
N PRO A 202 2.77 -7.09 0.53
CA PRO A 202 4.21 -6.98 0.29
C PRO A 202 5.05 -7.35 1.52
N LEU A 203 4.55 -7.06 2.72
CA LEU A 203 5.26 -7.32 3.98
C LEU A 203 5.28 -8.80 4.34
N SER A 204 4.20 -9.52 4.02
CA SER A 204 4.04 -10.94 4.34
C SER A 204 5.12 -11.85 3.73
N VAL A 205 5.74 -11.41 2.63
CA VAL A 205 6.81 -12.16 1.94
C VAL A 205 8.22 -11.77 2.40
N TRP A 206 8.35 -10.83 3.33
CA TRP A 206 9.66 -10.43 3.87
C TRP A 206 10.15 -11.42 4.92
N THR A 207 11.44 -11.76 4.85
CA THR A 207 12.08 -12.63 5.85
C THR A 207 12.29 -11.89 7.17
N SER A 208 12.52 -12.64 8.26
CA SER A 208 12.89 -12.07 9.57
C SER A 208 14.13 -11.16 9.48
N GLU A 209 15.12 -11.55 8.69
CA GLU A 209 16.38 -10.85 8.42
C GLU A 209 16.25 -9.75 7.35
N SER A 210 15.04 -9.45 6.86
CA SER A 210 14.87 -8.50 5.77
C SER A 210 15.31 -7.08 6.16
N GLU A 211 16.13 -6.47 5.31
CA GLU A 211 16.51 -5.05 5.40
C GLU A 211 15.56 -4.14 4.60
N ASN A 212 14.48 -4.70 4.05
CA ASN A 212 13.49 -3.95 3.29
C ASN A 212 12.82 -2.90 4.19
N LYS A 213 12.46 -1.77 3.58
CA LYS A 213 11.90 -0.61 4.27
C LYS A 213 10.71 -0.06 3.53
N ILE A 214 9.77 0.51 4.28
CA ILE A 214 8.67 1.31 3.75
C ILE A 214 8.97 2.79 3.99
N TYR A 215 8.89 3.59 2.93
CA TYR A 215 9.04 5.04 2.97
C TYR A 215 7.74 5.74 2.63
N PHE A 216 7.40 6.79 3.38
CA PHE A 216 6.39 7.76 3.01
C PHE A 216 7.06 8.97 2.36
N VAL A 217 6.90 9.10 1.04
CA VAL A 217 7.65 10.06 0.22
C VAL A 217 6.80 10.60 -0.93
N SER A 218 7.08 11.84 -1.34
CA SER A 218 6.45 12.45 -2.51
C SER A 218 7.07 11.92 -3.82
N ARG A 219 6.23 11.44 -4.73
CA ARG A 219 6.60 10.93 -6.05
C ARG A 219 5.74 11.56 -7.14
N PRO A 220 6.18 12.68 -7.73
CA PRO A 220 5.46 13.34 -8.83
C PRO A 220 5.15 12.42 -10.02
N GLN A 221 5.93 11.35 -10.21
CA GLN A 221 5.77 10.38 -11.28
C GLN A 221 4.66 9.35 -11.02
N LYS A 222 4.08 9.27 -9.81
CA LYS A 222 3.05 8.26 -9.45
C LYS A 222 1.85 8.27 -10.39
N TYR A 223 1.34 9.46 -10.70
CA TYR A 223 0.15 9.67 -11.54
C TYR A 223 0.44 10.50 -12.79
N VAL A 224 1.70 10.55 -13.24
CA VAL A 224 2.10 11.33 -14.42
C VAL A 224 1.33 10.93 -15.68
N MET A 225 0.93 9.67 -15.81
CA MET A 225 0.12 9.20 -16.94
C MET A 225 -1.29 9.78 -16.98
N PHE A 226 -1.77 10.32 -15.87
CA PHE A 226 -3.08 10.97 -15.78
C PHE A 226 -2.97 12.50 -15.80
N LYS A 227 -1.85 13.05 -15.31
CA LYS A 227 -1.55 14.48 -15.42
C LYS A 227 -1.14 14.88 -16.83
N ASP A 228 -0.36 14.02 -17.50
CA ASP A 228 0.19 14.23 -18.85
C ASP A 228 0.01 12.99 -19.74
N PRO A 229 -1.24 12.58 -20.04
CA PRO A 229 -1.53 11.38 -20.84
C PRO A 229 -0.93 11.40 -22.25
N GLN A 230 -0.72 12.59 -22.81
CA GLN A 230 -0.08 12.78 -24.11
C GLN A 230 1.33 12.22 -24.19
N LEU A 231 2.07 12.18 -23.08
CA LEU A 231 3.42 11.60 -23.04
C LEU A 231 3.39 10.11 -23.40
N PHE A 232 2.29 9.42 -23.09
CA PHE A 232 2.16 7.97 -23.23
C PHE A 232 1.41 7.58 -24.50
N TYR A 233 0.27 8.22 -24.78
CA TYR A 233 -0.57 7.88 -25.93
C TYR A 233 -0.17 8.59 -27.23
N MET A 234 0.72 9.59 -27.14
CA MET A 234 1.30 10.27 -28.29
C MET A 234 2.83 10.24 -28.26
N TRP A 235 3.42 9.20 -27.64
CA TRP A 235 4.86 9.10 -27.40
C TRP A 235 5.72 9.15 -28.68
N LYS A 236 5.15 8.80 -29.84
CA LYS A 236 5.81 8.89 -31.16
C LYS A 236 5.89 10.32 -31.71
N LYS A 237 5.13 11.27 -31.16
CA LYS A 237 5.15 12.68 -31.58
C LYS A 237 6.33 13.42 -30.97
N LYS A 238 6.82 14.44 -31.68
CA LYS A 238 7.91 15.30 -31.18
C LYS A 238 7.46 16.08 -29.95
N THR A 239 8.36 16.28 -28.99
CA THR A 239 8.11 16.97 -27.71
C THR A 239 7.47 18.37 -27.88
N ALA A 240 7.90 19.14 -28.88
CA ALA A 240 7.34 20.46 -29.18
C ALA A 240 5.84 20.43 -29.55
N SER A 241 5.34 19.30 -30.05
CA SER A 241 3.92 19.10 -30.36
C SER A 241 3.09 18.70 -29.14
N LEU A 242 3.73 18.31 -28.03
CA LEU A 242 3.07 17.87 -26.79
C LEU A 242 2.77 19.02 -25.83
N SER A 243 3.53 20.13 -25.91
CA SER A 243 3.39 21.29 -25.02
C SER A 243 2.17 22.17 -25.31
N GLY A 244 1.49 21.96 -26.45
CA GLY A 244 0.29 22.71 -26.85
C GLY A 244 -1.03 22.07 -26.43
N ILE A 245 -0.99 20.91 -25.76
CA ILE A 245 -2.19 20.14 -25.42
C ILE A 245 -2.86 20.76 -24.20
N ASN A 246 -4.13 21.15 -24.36
CA ASN A 246 -4.92 21.77 -23.32
C ASN A 246 -5.60 20.73 -22.40
N GLU A 247 -6.18 21.19 -21.29
CA GLU A 247 -6.80 20.30 -20.31
C GLU A 247 -7.98 19.50 -20.87
N GLN A 248 -8.79 20.08 -21.77
CA GLN A 248 -9.92 19.36 -22.38
C GLN A 248 -9.44 18.20 -23.26
N GLU A 249 -8.36 18.40 -24.01
CA GLU A 249 -7.73 17.35 -24.82
C GLU A 249 -7.13 16.24 -23.94
N LYS A 250 -6.52 16.60 -22.79
CA LYS A 250 -6.05 15.62 -21.80
C LYS A 250 -7.22 14.78 -21.27
N GLN A 251 -8.33 15.42 -20.89
CA GLN A 251 -9.51 14.71 -20.42
C GLN A 251 -10.13 13.80 -21.49
N LEU A 252 -10.10 14.21 -22.77
CA LEU A 252 -10.56 13.38 -23.88
C LEU A 252 -9.67 12.14 -24.05
N LEU A 253 -8.35 12.30 -23.97
CA LEU A 253 -7.41 11.17 -24.00
C LEU A 253 -7.68 10.19 -22.85
N LEU A 254 -7.90 10.69 -21.64
CA LEU A 254 -8.21 9.81 -20.50
C LEU A 254 -9.52 9.06 -20.71
N LYS A 255 -10.56 9.75 -21.17
CA LYS A 255 -11.87 9.15 -21.43
C LYS A 255 -11.80 8.08 -22.52
N GLU A 256 -11.06 8.32 -23.60
CA GLU A 256 -10.89 7.37 -24.70
C GLU A 256 -10.15 6.11 -24.23
N ASN A 257 -9.08 6.27 -23.44
CA ASN A 257 -8.19 5.15 -23.11
C ASN A 257 -8.60 4.38 -21.84
N PHE A 258 -9.32 5.01 -20.91
CA PHE A 258 -9.73 4.40 -19.63
C PHE A 258 -11.25 4.32 -19.41
N GLY A 259 -12.06 5.00 -20.23
CA GLY A 259 -13.52 5.07 -20.06
C GLY A 259 -14.31 3.96 -20.76
N GLY A 260 -13.67 3.12 -21.58
CA GLY A 260 -14.30 1.98 -22.24
C GLY A 260 -14.36 0.72 -21.36
N SER A 261 -14.99 -0.35 -21.87
CA SER A 261 -15.06 -1.65 -21.17
C SER A 261 -13.70 -2.31 -20.96
N THR A 262 -12.71 -1.95 -21.79
CA THR A 262 -11.33 -2.43 -21.70
C THR A 262 -10.38 -1.25 -21.83
N VAL A 263 -9.32 -1.22 -21.02
CA VAL A 263 -8.28 -0.19 -21.14
C VAL A 263 -7.50 -0.35 -22.43
N ILE A 264 -7.26 0.79 -23.09
CA ILE A 264 -6.35 0.88 -24.23
C ILE A 264 -4.94 1.09 -23.66
N VAL A 265 -4.05 0.14 -23.91
CA VAL A 265 -2.64 0.23 -23.46
C VAL A 265 -1.82 1.02 -24.47
N PRO A 266 -0.91 1.90 -24.04
CA PRO A 266 0.00 2.61 -24.96
C PRO A 266 0.72 1.65 -25.92
N ASP A 267 0.82 2.01 -27.20
CA ASP A 267 1.47 1.22 -28.26
C ASP A 267 3.01 1.32 -28.20
N LEU A 268 3.57 1.28 -27.00
CA LEU A 268 4.98 1.51 -26.73
C LEU A 268 5.85 0.35 -27.26
N GLU A 269 6.87 0.70 -28.02
CA GLU A 269 7.86 -0.22 -28.56
C GLU A 269 9.22 0.46 -28.68
N GLY A 270 10.31 -0.29 -28.58
CA GLY A 270 11.63 0.31 -28.63
C GLY A 270 12.76 -0.64 -28.29
N MET A 271 13.98 -0.18 -28.50
CA MET A 271 15.17 -0.92 -28.09
C MET A 271 15.37 -0.77 -26.58
N LEU A 272 15.57 -1.89 -25.89
CA LEU A 272 16.04 -1.94 -24.51
C LEU A 272 17.26 -2.86 -24.41
N PHE A 273 18.09 -2.63 -23.40
CA PHE A 273 19.18 -3.52 -23.07
C PHE A 273 18.69 -4.56 -22.06
N LEU A 274 18.67 -5.83 -22.45
CA LEU A 274 18.33 -6.95 -21.59
C LEU A 274 19.62 -7.53 -20.98
N LYS A 275 19.67 -7.64 -19.66
CA LYS A 275 20.76 -8.37 -18.98
C LYS A 275 20.66 -9.87 -19.28
N GLU A 276 21.78 -10.52 -19.57
CA GLU A 276 21.83 -11.98 -19.67
C GLU A 276 21.76 -12.65 -18.28
N ASP A 277 21.06 -13.78 -18.23
CA ASP A 277 20.92 -14.59 -17.02
C ASP A 277 22.31 -15.01 -16.49
N GLY A 278 22.52 -14.91 -15.17
CA GLY A 278 23.79 -15.20 -14.51
C GLY A 278 24.99 -14.30 -14.89
N LYS A 279 24.88 -13.38 -15.85
CA LYS A 279 26.02 -12.61 -16.40
C LYS A 279 25.84 -11.10 -16.25
N LYS A 280 26.94 -10.36 -16.08
CA LYS A 280 26.98 -8.89 -16.14
C LYS A 280 27.16 -8.39 -17.59
N VAL A 281 26.39 -8.96 -18.50
CA VAL A 281 26.42 -8.69 -19.95
C VAL A 281 25.02 -8.25 -20.37
N TRP A 282 24.94 -7.19 -21.16
CA TRP A 282 23.68 -6.58 -21.59
C TRP A 282 23.59 -6.63 -23.11
N LYS A 283 22.45 -7.09 -23.63
CA LYS A 283 22.22 -7.24 -25.08
C LYS A 283 21.02 -6.40 -25.52
N PRO A 284 21.19 -5.58 -26.57
CA PRO A 284 20.08 -4.81 -27.12
C PRO A 284 19.05 -5.76 -27.74
N ARG A 285 17.78 -5.57 -27.41
CA ARG A 285 16.63 -6.27 -28.00
C ARG A 285 15.50 -5.28 -28.23
N TYR A 286 14.72 -5.52 -29.30
CA TYR A 286 13.52 -4.73 -29.58
C TYR A 286 12.35 -5.31 -28.80
N PHE A 287 11.74 -4.48 -27.95
CA PHE A 287 10.62 -4.83 -27.11
C PHE A 287 9.35 -4.11 -27.55
N VAL A 288 8.23 -4.74 -27.26
CA VAL A 288 6.90 -4.30 -27.64
C VAL A 288 5.95 -4.53 -26.46
N LEU A 289 5.27 -3.49 -26.03
CA LEU A 289 4.27 -3.56 -24.96
C LEU A 289 2.93 -4.08 -25.52
N ARG A 290 2.27 -4.94 -24.73
CA ARG A 290 0.90 -5.39 -24.94
C ARG A 290 0.18 -5.40 -23.60
N ALA A 291 -1.16 -5.46 -23.63
CA ALA A 291 -1.96 -5.56 -22.42
C ALA A 291 -1.61 -6.78 -21.55
N SER A 292 -1.31 -7.93 -22.19
CA SER A 292 -1.00 -9.17 -21.47
C SER A 292 0.43 -9.27 -20.94
N GLY A 293 1.36 -8.43 -21.40
CA GLY A 293 2.76 -8.60 -21.08
C GLY A 293 3.73 -7.83 -21.98
N LEU A 294 5.01 -8.06 -21.70
CA LEU A 294 6.11 -7.53 -22.49
C LEU A 294 6.57 -8.60 -23.49
N TYR A 295 6.75 -8.20 -24.74
CA TYR A 295 7.16 -9.08 -25.84
C TYR A 295 8.45 -8.58 -26.45
N TYR A 296 9.24 -9.47 -27.06
CA TYR A 296 10.46 -9.09 -27.78
C TYR A 296 10.54 -9.73 -29.15
N VAL A 297 11.30 -9.11 -30.04
CA VAL A 297 11.61 -9.64 -31.37
C VAL A 297 12.88 -10.50 -31.30
N PRO A 298 12.81 -11.82 -31.58
CA PRO A 298 13.99 -12.65 -31.65
C PRO A 298 14.97 -12.19 -32.74
N LYS A 299 16.25 -12.50 -32.58
CA LYS A 299 17.26 -12.15 -33.58
C LYS A 299 16.91 -12.80 -34.93
N GLY A 300 16.95 -12.00 -36.00
CA GLY A 300 16.65 -12.45 -37.36
C GLY A 300 15.17 -12.60 -37.69
N LYS A 301 14.27 -12.18 -36.79
CA LYS A 301 12.81 -12.18 -37.02
C LYS A 301 12.28 -10.78 -37.31
N THR A 302 11.07 -10.71 -37.87
CA THR A 302 10.42 -9.44 -38.19
C THR A 302 9.68 -8.89 -36.99
N LYS A 303 9.23 -7.62 -37.06
CA LYS A 303 8.36 -7.00 -36.04
C LYS A 303 6.88 -7.39 -36.19
N SER A 304 6.57 -8.40 -37.00
CA SER A 304 5.20 -8.87 -37.19
C SER A 304 4.67 -9.51 -35.90
N SER A 305 3.36 -9.45 -35.68
CA SER A 305 2.77 -10.01 -34.44
C SER A 305 2.98 -11.51 -34.29
N SER A 306 3.16 -12.25 -35.39
CA SER A 306 3.43 -13.69 -35.39
C SER A 306 4.85 -14.04 -34.98
N ASP A 307 5.78 -13.09 -35.09
CA ASP A 307 7.20 -13.30 -34.78
C ASP A 307 7.56 -12.88 -33.34
N LEU A 308 6.64 -12.22 -32.62
CA LEU A 308 6.87 -11.76 -31.25
C LEU A 308 6.87 -12.94 -30.26
N VAL A 309 7.84 -12.93 -29.35
CA VAL A 309 7.92 -13.90 -28.25
C VAL A 309 7.59 -13.20 -26.95
N CYS A 310 6.68 -13.80 -26.17
CA CYS A 310 6.34 -13.33 -24.84
C CYS A 310 7.60 -13.39 -23.95
N PHE A 311 7.99 -12.24 -23.40
CA PHE A 311 9.09 -12.15 -22.46
C PHE A 311 8.60 -12.39 -21.03
N VAL A 312 7.50 -11.74 -20.63
CA VAL A 312 6.87 -11.91 -19.32
C VAL A 312 5.42 -11.43 -19.33
N HIS A 313 4.56 -12.14 -18.61
CA HIS A 313 3.18 -11.72 -18.33
C HIS A 313 3.12 -10.88 -17.06
N PHE A 314 2.35 -9.79 -17.07
CA PHE A 314 2.32 -8.84 -15.95
C PHE A 314 1.53 -9.31 -14.73
N GLU A 315 0.67 -10.32 -14.88
CA GLU A 315 -0.19 -10.84 -13.81
C GLU A 315 0.62 -11.21 -12.55
N LYS A 316 1.72 -11.95 -12.72
CA LYS A 316 2.50 -12.53 -11.62
C LYS A 316 3.76 -11.75 -11.25
N VAL A 317 4.02 -10.60 -11.88
CA VAL A 317 5.23 -9.81 -11.62
C VAL A 317 4.91 -8.39 -11.26
N ASN A 318 5.75 -7.82 -10.40
CA ASN A 318 5.75 -6.40 -10.09
C ASN A 318 6.93 -5.72 -10.80
N ILE A 319 6.77 -4.43 -11.06
CA ILE A 319 7.78 -3.58 -11.66
C ILE A 319 8.46 -2.72 -10.60
N TYR A 320 9.78 -2.65 -10.70
CA TYR A 320 10.64 -1.91 -9.78
C TYR A 320 11.61 -1.03 -10.55
N THR A 321 11.90 0.16 -10.04
CA THR A 321 13.04 0.96 -10.50
C THR A 321 14.30 0.51 -9.78
N CYS A 322 15.40 0.46 -10.51
CA CYS A 322 16.67 -0.03 -10.00
C CYS A 322 17.58 1.12 -9.57
N ILE A 323 18.30 0.93 -8.48
CA ILE A 323 19.20 1.93 -7.89
C ILE A 323 20.64 1.47 -8.16
N ASN A 324 21.47 2.32 -8.77
CA ASN A 324 22.92 2.09 -8.92
C ASN A 324 23.31 0.75 -9.63
N HIS A 325 22.48 0.27 -10.56
CA HIS A 325 22.77 -0.97 -11.30
C HIS A 325 23.92 -0.87 -12.29
N ARG A 326 24.35 0.36 -12.66
CA ARG A 326 25.60 0.55 -13.39
C ARG A 326 26.80 0.03 -12.59
N GLN A 327 26.84 0.28 -11.28
CA GLN A 327 27.89 -0.26 -10.41
C GLN A 327 27.70 -1.77 -10.15
N LYS A 328 26.50 -2.22 -9.76
CA LYS A 328 26.27 -3.64 -9.39
C LYS A 328 26.39 -4.60 -10.57
N TYR A 329 25.77 -4.27 -11.71
CA TYR A 329 25.58 -5.17 -12.85
C TYR A 329 26.25 -4.72 -14.15
N ARG A 330 27.05 -3.64 -14.13
CA ARG A 330 27.67 -3.06 -15.34
C ARG A 330 26.63 -2.70 -16.41
N ALA A 331 25.47 -2.20 -15.97
CA ALA A 331 24.43 -1.72 -16.88
C ALA A 331 24.94 -0.59 -17.77
N PRO A 332 24.46 -0.47 -19.02
CA PRO A 332 24.83 0.63 -19.92
C PRO A 332 24.56 2.01 -19.33
N THR A 333 23.43 2.17 -18.63
CA THR A 333 23.01 3.41 -17.96
C THR A 333 22.52 3.10 -16.55
N ASN A 334 22.16 4.13 -15.77
CA ASN A 334 21.47 3.96 -14.49
C ASN A 334 19.94 3.84 -14.64
N PHE A 335 19.41 4.01 -15.85
CA PHE A 335 17.97 4.03 -16.10
C PHE A 335 17.44 2.62 -16.28
N CYS A 336 17.37 1.87 -15.17
CA CYS A 336 17.06 0.45 -15.16
C CYS A 336 15.74 0.17 -14.45
N PHE A 337 14.99 -0.81 -14.95
CA PHE A 337 13.84 -1.38 -14.26
C PHE A 337 13.94 -2.91 -14.20
N MET A 338 13.26 -3.47 -13.20
CA MET A 338 13.26 -4.89 -12.89
C MET A 338 11.82 -5.40 -12.88
N LEU A 339 11.63 -6.61 -13.41
CA LEU A 339 10.39 -7.38 -13.32
C LEU A 339 10.68 -8.66 -12.53
N LYS A 340 9.96 -8.86 -11.40
CA LYS A 340 10.08 -10.06 -10.57
C LYS A 340 8.76 -10.44 -9.92
N HIS A 341 8.62 -11.71 -9.55
CA HIS A 341 7.55 -12.15 -8.67
C HIS A 341 7.70 -11.50 -7.26
N PRO A 342 6.62 -11.10 -6.58
CA PRO A 342 6.69 -10.49 -5.24
C PRO A 342 7.46 -11.36 -4.23
N CYS A 343 7.26 -12.68 -4.23
CA CYS A 343 7.94 -13.59 -3.31
C CYS A 343 9.48 -13.71 -3.51
N ILE A 344 10.04 -13.21 -4.62
CA ILE A 344 11.49 -13.24 -4.82
C ILE A 344 12.10 -12.06 -4.07
N GLN A 345 12.87 -12.33 -3.02
CA GLN A 345 13.49 -11.30 -2.17
C GLN A 345 15.03 -11.24 -2.30
N LYS A 346 15.64 -12.23 -2.98
CA LYS A 346 17.09 -12.35 -3.19
C LYS A 346 17.42 -12.50 -4.68
N ASP A 347 18.71 -12.42 -5.04
CA ASP A 347 19.16 -12.60 -6.43
C ASP A 347 18.66 -13.96 -6.99
N SER A 348 18.11 -13.95 -8.20
CA SER A 348 17.48 -15.13 -8.82
C SER A 348 17.45 -15.00 -10.35
N ASP A 349 17.55 -16.13 -11.06
CA ASP A 349 17.47 -16.19 -12.53
C ASP A 349 16.07 -15.85 -13.09
N TYR A 350 15.05 -15.89 -12.23
CA TYR A 350 13.69 -15.48 -12.58
C TYR A 350 13.50 -13.96 -12.57
N ILE A 351 14.48 -13.19 -12.09
CA ILE A 351 14.45 -11.73 -12.13
C ILE A 351 14.88 -11.25 -13.51
N LYS A 352 14.06 -10.40 -14.12
CA LYS A 352 14.34 -9.82 -15.43
C LYS A 352 14.75 -8.36 -15.28
N PHE A 353 15.95 -8.04 -15.80
CA PHE A 353 16.55 -6.71 -15.72
C PHE A 353 16.58 -6.07 -17.10
N LEU A 354 16.04 -4.86 -17.21
CA LEU A 354 16.04 -4.07 -18.44
C LEU A 354 16.65 -2.70 -18.15
N CYS A 355 17.42 -2.20 -19.12
CA CYS A 355 18.06 -0.89 -19.07
C CYS A 355 17.64 -0.06 -20.28
N CYS A 356 17.25 1.17 -20.02
CA CYS A 356 16.86 2.19 -20.98
C CYS A 356 18.08 3.07 -21.33
N GLU A 357 17.98 3.82 -22.43
CA GLU A 357 19.01 4.77 -22.84
C GLU A 357 18.99 6.05 -22.00
N ASP A 358 17.80 6.51 -21.61
CA ASP A 358 17.60 7.74 -20.86
C ASP A 358 16.44 7.63 -19.85
N GLU A 359 16.32 8.66 -19.00
CA GLU A 359 15.29 8.78 -17.97
C GLU A 359 13.87 8.83 -18.57
N HIS A 360 13.70 9.49 -19.72
CA HIS A 360 12.40 9.62 -20.37
C HIS A 360 11.89 8.24 -20.83
N THR A 361 12.75 7.43 -21.42
CA THR A 361 12.45 6.07 -21.85
C THR A 361 12.11 5.18 -20.65
N LEU A 362 12.83 5.32 -19.53
CA LEU A 362 12.47 4.64 -18.29
C LEU A 362 11.09 5.06 -17.78
N LEU A 363 10.79 6.36 -17.77
CA LEU A 363 9.49 6.90 -17.36
C LEU A 363 8.36 6.31 -18.23
N LEU A 364 8.54 6.26 -19.55
CA LEU A 364 7.57 5.68 -20.48
C LEU A 364 7.33 4.21 -20.20
N TRP A 365 8.39 3.39 -20.12
CA TRP A 365 8.26 1.95 -19.91
C TRP A 365 7.64 1.62 -18.55
N VAL A 366 8.13 2.22 -17.46
CA VAL A 366 7.64 1.92 -16.11
C VAL A 366 6.15 2.23 -15.99
N ASN A 367 5.73 3.41 -16.44
CA ASN A 367 4.33 3.82 -16.31
C ASN A 367 3.41 3.13 -17.32
N SER A 368 3.87 2.83 -18.54
CA SER A 368 3.07 2.08 -19.51
C SER A 368 2.86 0.62 -19.07
N ILE A 369 3.86 0.01 -18.42
CA ILE A 369 3.71 -1.31 -17.80
C ILE A 369 2.71 -1.26 -16.64
N ARG A 370 2.74 -0.21 -15.80
CA ARG A 370 1.73 0.00 -14.75
C ARG A 370 0.32 0.14 -15.33
N ILE A 371 0.15 0.89 -16.42
CA ILE A 371 -1.14 0.98 -17.15
C ILE A 371 -1.59 -0.40 -17.63
N ALA A 372 -0.69 -1.17 -18.26
CA ALA A 372 -1.01 -2.51 -18.75
C ALA A 372 -1.37 -3.49 -17.63
N LYS A 373 -0.66 -3.43 -16.49
CA LYS A 373 -0.86 -4.33 -15.35
C LYS A 373 -2.14 -4.02 -14.58
N TYR A 374 -2.41 -2.75 -14.28
CA TYR A 374 -3.45 -2.34 -13.34
C TYR A 374 -4.70 -1.76 -13.99
N GLY A 375 -4.60 -1.32 -15.26
CA GLY A 375 -5.75 -0.89 -16.05
C GLY A 375 -6.58 0.21 -15.38
N THR A 376 -7.90 0.01 -15.34
CA THR A 376 -8.87 0.97 -14.81
C THR A 376 -8.71 1.23 -13.32
N VAL A 377 -8.27 0.23 -12.55
CA VAL A 377 -8.05 0.37 -11.10
C VAL A 377 -7.02 1.46 -10.81
N LEU A 378 -5.99 1.58 -11.66
CA LEU A 378 -4.98 2.63 -11.52
C LEU A 378 -5.56 4.04 -11.77
N TYR A 379 -6.52 4.17 -12.68
CA TYR A 379 -7.21 5.43 -12.93
C TYR A 379 -8.17 5.79 -11.80
N GLU A 380 -8.86 4.80 -11.22
CA GLU A 380 -9.71 5.04 -10.05
C GLU A 380 -8.89 5.43 -8.82
N ASN A 381 -7.70 4.86 -8.62
CA ASN A 381 -6.77 5.32 -7.59
C ASN A 381 -6.47 6.82 -7.72
N TYR A 382 -6.16 7.28 -8.94
CA TYR A 382 -5.93 8.69 -9.20
C TYR A 382 -7.15 9.57 -8.90
N ARG A 383 -8.34 9.14 -9.33
CA ARG A 383 -9.60 9.87 -9.08
C ARG A 383 -9.91 9.98 -7.60
N THR A 384 -9.76 8.90 -6.84
CA THR A 384 -9.94 8.89 -5.39
C THR A 384 -8.93 9.81 -4.70
N ALA A 385 -7.66 9.78 -5.11
CA ALA A 385 -6.64 10.67 -4.58
C ALA A 385 -6.97 12.16 -4.85
N MET A 386 -7.41 12.50 -6.06
CA MET A 386 -7.82 13.86 -6.44
C MET A 386 -9.02 14.38 -5.64
N GLN A 387 -10.01 13.51 -5.38
CA GLN A 387 -11.17 13.88 -4.55
C GLN A 387 -10.75 14.22 -3.12
N ARG A 388 -9.80 13.48 -2.54
CA ARG A 388 -9.32 13.72 -1.17
C ARG A 388 -8.35 14.88 -1.04
N ALA A 389 -7.58 15.20 -2.08
CA ALA A 389 -6.74 16.39 -2.12
C ALA A 389 -7.53 17.71 -2.22
N SER A 390 -8.84 17.65 -2.50
CA SER A 390 -9.68 18.82 -2.73
C SER A 390 -9.88 19.68 -1.46
N PRO A 391 -9.90 21.03 -1.58
CA PRO A 391 -9.93 21.95 -0.45
C PRO A 391 -11.12 21.79 0.52
N SER A 392 -12.24 21.22 0.07
CA SER A 392 -13.43 20.97 0.89
C SER A 392 -13.15 20.03 2.07
N ILE A 393 -12.18 19.12 1.95
CA ILE A 393 -11.73 18.27 3.07
C ILE A 393 -10.70 19.00 3.97
N LYS A 394 -9.92 19.94 3.43
CA LYS A 394 -9.01 20.79 4.23
C LYS A 394 -9.75 21.60 5.30
N THR A 395 -10.97 22.09 4.99
CA THR A 395 -11.80 22.83 5.95
C THR A 395 -12.30 21.94 7.09
N LEU A 396 -12.58 20.65 6.85
CA LEU A 396 -13.04 19.73 7.90
C LEU A 396 -11.91 19.38 8.88
N TYR A 397 -10.70 19.12 8.38
CA TYR A 397 -9.53 18.90 9.24
C TYR A 397 -9.13 20.18 10.00
N SER A 398 -9.28 21.36 9.41
CA SER A 398 -9.00 22.63 10.10
C SER A 398 -10.08 23.03 11.11
N ALA A 399 -11.36 22.74 10.83
CA ALA A 399 -12.48 23.13 11.69
C ALA A 399 -12.62 22.21 12.93
N ALA A 400 -12.25 20.94 12.82
CA ALA A 400 -12.27 19.99 13.94
C ALA A 400 -11.29 20.36 15.07
N HIS A 401 -10.31 21.23 14.79
CA HIS A 401 -9.32 21.68 15.77
C HIS A 401 -9.54 23.11 16.30
N THR A 402 -10.55 23.83 15.82
CA THR A 402 -10.90 25.17 16.35
C THR A 402 -11.97 25.16 17.44
N ASP A 403 -12.70 24.06 17.64
CA ASP A 403 -13.69 23.94 18.73
C ASP A 403 -13.06 23.42 20.03
N LYS A 404 -12.09 24.18 20.59
CA LYS A 404 -11.69 24.07 22.00
C LYS A 404 -10.83 25.24 22.51
N SER A 405 -11.18 26.47 22.16
CA SER A 405 -10.67 27.63 22.90
C SER A 405 -11.56 28.87 22.71
N ASN A 406 -12.76 28.86 23.31
CA ASN A 406 -13.53 30.09 23.45
C ASN A 406 -13.16 30.76 24.78
N GLY A 407 -12.02 31.45 24.78
CA GLY A 407 -11.57 32.35 25.82
C GLY A 407 -11.37 33.73 25.23
N HIS A 408 -12.35 34.61 25.48
CA HIS A 408 -12.36 36.07 25.33
C HIS A 408 -11.09 36.75 24.76
N VAL A 409 -11.17 37.20 23.50
CA VAL A 409 -10.16 38.08 22.90
C VAL A 409 -10.61 39.53 23.04
N THR A 410 -9.89 40.29 23.86
CA THR A 410 -9.90 41.76 23.85
C THR A 410 -8.93 42.27 22.78
N ASP A 411 -9.43 43.22 22.00
CA ASP A 411 -8.81 43.90 20.87
C ASP A 411 -7.52 44.65 21.26
N CYS A 412 -6.41 44.40 20.57
CA CYS A 412 -5.18 45.22 20.63
C CYS A 412 -4.62 45.44 19.21
N PRO A 413 -4.27 46.69 18.83
CA PRO A 413 -3.90 47.03 17.47
C PRO A 413 -2.48 46.59 17.09
N HIS A 414 -2.35 46.09 15.86
CA HIS A 414 -1.09 45.74 15.20
C HIS A 414 -0.20 46.97 14.95
N GLU A 415 1.04 46.94 15.45
CA GLU A 415 2.12 47.84 15.04
C GLU A 415 3.06 47.09 14.09
N PRO A 416 3.43 47.63 12.91
CA PRO A 416 4.32 46.96 11.97
C PRO A 416 5.80 47.01 12.43
N PRO A 417 6.62 45.99 12.08
CA PRO A 417 8.01 45.92 12.53
C PRO A 417 8.91 46.97 11.83
N PRO A 418 9.97 47.46 12.49
CA PRO A 418 10.84 48.50 11.95
C PRO A 418 11.79 47.98 10.85
N ASP A 419 11.98 48.80 9.81
CA ASP A 419 12.90 48.58 8.71
C ASP A 419 14.36 48.54 9.18
N PHE A 420 15.04 47.42 8.93
CA PHE A 420 16.47 47.25 9.23
C PHE A 420 17.30 47.69 8.00
N ILE A 421 18.00 48.83 8.11
CA ILE A 421 19.01 49.26 7.13
C ILE A 421 20.39 48.81 7.65
N PRO A 422 21.15 47.95 6.92
CA PRO A 422 22.49 47.55 7.32
C PRO A 422 23.53 48.67 7.08
N PRO A 423 24.56 48.79 7.94
CA PRO A 423 25.59 49.82 7.80
C PRO A 423 26.61 49.49 6.69
N PRO A 424 27.29 50.50 6.11
CA PRO A 424 28.25 50.30 5.03
C PRO A 424 29.57 49.69 5.51
N PRO A 425 30.31 48.98 4.64
CA PRO A 425 31.57 48.34 4.99
C PRO A 425 32.69 49.36 5.20
N GLY A 426 33.44 49.18 6.30
CA GLY A 426 34.57 50.02 6.67
C GLY A 426 35.83 49.72 5.85
N ASN A 427 36.46 50.77 5.33
CA ASN A 427 37.79 50.73 4.73
C ASN A 427 38.85 50.34 5.77
N THR A 428 39.68 49.35 5.45
CA THR A 428 40.98 49.16 6.10
C THR A 428 42.07 49.21 5.03
N GLN A 429 42.85 50.30 5.08
CA GLN A 429 44.21 50.35 4.54
C GLN A 429 45.14 49.67 5.56
N GLY A 430 46.13 48.92 5.05
CA GLY A 430 47.18 48.27 5.83
C GLY A 430 47.79 47.12 5.04
#